data_AF-A6NW79-F1
#
_entry.id   AF-A6NW79-F1
#
_cell.length_a   1.000
_cell.length_b   1.000
_cell.length_c   1.000
_cell.angle_alpha   90.00
_cell.angle_beta   90.00
_cell.angle_gamma   90.00
#
_symmetry.space_group_name_H-M   'P 1'
#
loop_
_entity.id
_entity.type
_entity.pdbx_description
1 polymer ?
#
loop_
_entity_poly.entity_id
_entity_poly.type
_entity_poly.pdbx_seq_one_letter_code
_entity_poly.pdbx_strand_id
1 'polypeptide(L)'
;MQSLLEKHHLSFVATDEIIASVDGKMEVKAQYDYVHQATTFSFKPKDSAEKENDASDSLKDSGFYINLRHAQSVLVDERYFKIKFTFWIEPFLVWINGQMYQIDAGAFMMNSVLFVVFEVINYKTGEPLTKDEVEGKAGNYNLLSVEKYQFFNEEKPVEAGIKISEIIYENISEFFWELTNKSYRSQESSFVHDTLVFSNNIESIADYFCKLISTKAPVEPIKDISTVEIYKYYPQAGCSVICDFDYNNFNTVLYPAIILEALKLYIHVFQNSNLEHETDLRRSVRNDIYLQNLFCSPNLPIETHNLLNYIKESEPYKKHAEALHLKISYLTAQNELKKSRNSTILNVLLYIISLLSAIGTLDVIEEHFGVPFKYSFIIVVALFILGLFWGIIEYRNHRKL
;
A
#
# COMPACT_ATOMS: atom_id res chain seq x y z
N MET A 1 -21.16 8.64 15.64
CA MET A 1 -20.74 8.54 14.22
C MET A 1 -20.93 9.89 13.56
N GLN A 2 -22.14 10.41 13.43
CA GLN A 2 -22.40 11.77 12.92
C GLN A 2 -21.57 12.84 13.65
N SER A 3 -21.68 12.91 14.99
CA SER A 3 -20.84 13.81 15.81
C SER A 3 -19.32 13.59 15.68
N LEU A 4 -18.90 12.41 15.21
CA LEU A 4 -17.49 12.12 14.97
C LEU A 4 -17.08 12.59 13.57
N LEU A 5 -17.95 12.45 12.57
CA LEU A 5 -17.76 12.98 11.22
C LEU A 5 -17.67 14.50 11.25
N GLU A 6 -18.61 15.18 11.92
CA GLU A 6 -18.59 16.64 12.11
C GLU A 6 -17.31 17.11 12.81
N LYS A 7 -16.89 16.42 13.88
CA LYS A 7 -15.69 16.77 14.64
C LYS A 7 -14.41 16.70 13.80
N HIS A 8 -14.34 15.75 12.88
CA HIS A 8 -13.18 15.51 12.02
C HIS A 8 -13.43 16.01 10.59
N HIS A 9 -14.39 16.91 10.38
CA HIS A 9 -14.64 17.57 9.08
C HIS A 9 -14.74 16.59 7.90
N LEU A 10 -15.41 15.45 8.12
CA LEU A 10 -15.66 14.43 7.11
C LEU A 10 -17.12 14.53 6.66
N SER A 11 -17.36 14.97 5.43
CA SER A 11 -18.71 15.02 4.87
C SER A 11 -19.34 13.62 4.82
N PHE A 12 -18.56 12.61 4.42
CA PHE A 12 -18.98 11.21 4.53
C PHE A 12 -17.82 10.21 4.68
N VAL A 13 -18.17 9.04 5.21
CA VAL A 13 -17.42 7.78 5.10
C VAL A 13 -18.29 6.69 4.49
N ALA A 14 -17.76 5.97 3.51
CA ALA A 14 -18.50 4.97 2.75
C ALA A 14 -17.76 3.63 2.66
N THR A 15 -18.52 2.54 2.64
CA THR A 15 -18.09 1.17 2.37
C THR A 15 -18.80 0.61 1.13
N ASP A 16 -18.64 -0.67 0.83
CA ASP A 16 -19.38 -1.34 -0.25
C ASP A 16 -20.91 -1.30 -0.05
N GLU A 17 -21.37 -1.16 1.19
CA GLU A 17 -22.77 -1.38 1.57
C GLU A 17 -23.42 -0.15 2.21
N ILE A 18 -22.64 0.79 2.73
CA ILE A 18 -23.15 1.89 3.56
C ILE A 18 -22.40 3.18 3.22
N ILE A 19 -23.15 4.27 3.06
CA ILE A 19 -22.63 5.65 3.16
C ILE A 19 -23.14 6.24 4.47
N ALA A 20 -22.24 6.75 5.30
CA ALA A 20 -22.56 7.49 6.50
C ALA A 20 -22.04 8.93 6.34
N SER A 21 -22.95 9.89 6.33
CA SER A 21 -22.66 11.33 6.27
C SER A 21 -23.06 12.03 7.57
N VAL A 22 -22.78 13.33 7.62
CA VAL A 22 -23.30 14.23 8.66
C VAL A 22 -24.83 14.34 8.62
N ASP A 23 -25.46 14.05 7.47
CA ASP A 23 -26.91 14.16 7.31
C ASP A 23 -27.65 12.83 7.52
N GLY A 24 -26.95 11.70 7.63
CA GLY A 24 -27.60 10.41 7.87
C GLY A 24 -26.84 9.21 7.34
N LYS A 25 -27.53 8.06 7.29
CA LYS A 25 -26.97 6.79 6.81
C LYS A 25 -27.83 6.16 5.73
N MET A 26 -27.17 5.72 4.67
CA MET A 26 -27.79 5.06 3.54
C MET A 26 -27.15 3.70 3.30
N GLU A 27 -27.98 2.68 3.06
CA GLU A 27 -27.56 1.44 2.43
C GLU A 27 -27.37 1.65 0.93
N VAL A 28 -26.28 1.12 0.39
CA VAL A 28 -25.94 1.19 -1.03
C VAL A 28 -25.90 -0.21 -1.62
N LYS A 29 -26.46 -0.36 -2.82
CA LYS A 29 -26.20 -1.53 -3.66
C LYS A 29 -25.76 -1.07 -5.04
N ALA A 30 -24.63 -1.59 -5.48
CA ALA A 30 -24.09 -1.36 -6.81
C ALA A 30 -24.17 -2.65 -7.63
N GLN A 31 -24.62 -2.55 -8.87
CA GLN A 31 -24.61 -3.64 -9.84
C GLN A 31 -23.92 -3.18 -11.11
N TYR A 32 -22.79 -3.81 -11.43
CA TYR A 32 -22.06 -3.55 -12.66
C TYR A 32 -22.59 -4.40 -13.80
N ASP A 33 -22.90 -3.75 -14.92
CA ASP A 33 -23.24 -4.37 -16.19
C ASP A 33 -22.01 -4.33 -17.10
N TYR A 34 -21.39 -5.50 -17.32
CA TYR A 34 -20.19 -5.63 -18.13
C TYR A 34 -20.45 -5.43 -19.63
N VAL A 35 -21.69 -5.59 -20.11
CA VAL A 35 -22.06 -5.43 -21.53
C VAL A 35 -22.15 -3.95 -21.86
N HIS A 36 -22.81 -3.19 -21.00
CA HIS A 36 -23.01 -1.74 -21.18
C HIS A 36 -21.90 -0.91 -20.54
N GLN A 37 -20.96 -1.54 -19.83
CA GLN A 37 -19.92 -0.89 -19.04
C GLN A 37 -20.51 0.21 -18.14
N ALA A 38 -21.60 -0.10 -17.45
CA ALA A 38 -22.35 0.84 -16.63
C ALA A 38 -22.61 0.26 -15.24
N THR A 39 -22.56 1.09 -14.21
CA THR A 39 -22.88 0.67 -12.84
C THR A 39 -24.19 1.31 -12.40
N THR A 40 -25.17 0.49 -12.06
CA THR A 40 -26.42 0.95 -11.45
C THR A 40 -26.26 1.00 -9.93
N PHE A 41 -26.55 2.15 -9.33
CA PHE A 41 -26.56 2.33 -7.88
C PHE A 41 -27.99 2.47 -7.36
N SER A 42 -28.27 1.84 -6.23
CA SER A 42 -29.53 2.02 -5.49
C SER A 42 -29.22 2.37 -4.04
N PHE A 43 -29.95 3.37 -3.53
CA PHE A 43 -29.76 3.92 -2.20
C PHE A 43 -31.04 3.74 -1.38
N LYS A 44 -30.89 3.32 -0.12
CA LYS A 44 -32.01 3.20 0.81
C LYS A 44 -31.64 3.81 2.15
N PRO A 45 -32.43 4.75 2.71
CA PRO A 45 -32.22 5.24 4.06
C PRO A 45 -32.26 4.08 5.06
N LYS A 46 -31.29 4.02 5.98
CA LYS A 46 -31.22 2.94 6.98
C LYS A 46 -32.01 3.25 8.24
N ASP A 47 -32.17 4.53 8.57
CA ASP A 47 -32.92 5.00 9.73
C ASP A 47 -34.21 5.71 9.26
N SER A 48 -35.36 5.07 9.49
CA SER A 48 -36.66 5.39 8.89
C SER A 48 -37.38 6.62 9.50
N ALA A 49 -36.64 7.62 10.00
CA ALA A 49 -37.22 8.81 10.64
C ALA A 49 -37.07 10.11 9.82
N GLU A 50 -36.24 10.12 8.78
CA GLU A 50 -36.01 11.31 7.95
C GLU A 50 -36.90 11.28 6.70
N LYS A 51 -37.46 12.44 6.38
CA LYS A 51 -38.41 12.60 5.27
C LYS A 51 -37.67 12.35 3.96
N GLU A 52 -38.34 11.73 2.99
CA GLU A 52 -37.78 11.41 1.65
C GLU A 52 -37.09 12.60 0.94
N ASN A 53 -37.40 13.85 1.31
CA ASN A 53 -36.76 15.04 0.74
C ASN A 53 -35.32 15.27 1.24
N ASP A 54 -34.96 14.83 2.46
CA ASP A 54 -33.64 15.04 3.08
C ASP A 54 -32.59 14.02 2.57
N ALA A 55 -33.06 12.88 2.04
CA ALA A 55 -32.19 11.86 1.44
C ALA A 55 -31.50 12.33 0.13
N SER A 56 -32.02 13.36 -0.54
CA SER A 56 -31.40 13.91 -1.76
C SER A 56 -30.26 14.87 -1.45
N ASP A 57 -30.31 15.57 -0.31
CA ASP A 57 -29.25 16.48 0.11
C ASP A 57 -28.03 15.70 0.62
N SER A 58 -28.24 14.58 1.33
CA SER A 58 -27.15 13.69 1.77
C SER A 58 -26.41 12.98 0.62
N LEU A 59 -26.98 12.94 -0.59
CA LEU A 59 -26.37 12.35 -1.79
C LEU A 59 -25.52 13.34 -2.59
N LYS A 60 -25.59 14.66 -2.34
CA LYS A 60 -24.88 15.67 -3.14
C LYS A 60 -23.38 15.44 -3.18
N ASP A 61 -22.81 14.96 -2.08
CA ASP A 61 -21.37 14.73 -1.97
C ASP A 61 -20.97 13.30 -2.39
N SER A 62 -21.92 12.41 -2.66
CA SER A 62 -21.63 10.99 -3.00
C SER A 62 -21.00 10.78 -4.38
N GLY A 63 -20.89 11.85 -5.20
CA GLY A 63 -20.34 11.77 -6.55
C GLY A 63 -18.94 11.17 -6.61
N PHE A 64 -18.06 11.54 -5.66
CA PHE A 64 -16.72 10.95 -5.57
C PHE A 64 -16.78 9.43 -5.36
N TYR A 65 -17.62 8.96 -4.44
CA TYR A 65 -17.81 7.54 -4.17
C TYR A 65 -18.37 6.80 -5.40
N ILE A 66 -19.46 7.30 -5.99
CA ILE A 66 -20.15 6.65 -7.13
C ILE A 66 -19.18 6.46 -8.30
N ASN A 67 -18.49 7.53 -8.69
CA ASN A 67 -17.60 7.50 -9.85
C ASN A 67 -16.35 6.63 -9.58
N LEU A 68 -15.79 6.68 -8.36
CA LEU A 68 -14.67 5.84 -7.98
C LEU A 68 -15.04 4.34 -7.98
N ARG A 69 -16.23 3.99 -7.47
CA ARG A 69 -16.72 2.59 -7.48
C ARG A 69 -17.04 2.10 -8.88
N HIS A 70 -17.57 2.96 -9.73
CA HIS A 70 -17.73 2.66 -11.15
C HIS A 70 -16.38 2.37 -11.81
N ALA A 71 -15.40 3.28 -11.67
CA ALA A 71 -14.05 3.10 -12.21
C ALA A 71 -13.37 1.83 -11.69
N GLN A 72 -13.53 1.50 -10.39
CA GLN A 72 -13.04 0.24 -9.83
C GLN A 72 -13.67 -0.97 -10.53
N SER A 73 -14.98 -0.96 -10.76
CA SER A 73 -15.70 -2.07 -11.43
C SER A 73 -15.25 -2.28 -12.87
N VAL A 74 -14.85 -1.20 -13.55
CA VAL A 74 -14.41 -1.21 -14.95
C VAL A 74 -12.95 -1.66 -15.08
N LEU A 75 -12.07 -1.17 -14.19
CA LEU A 75 -10.62 -1.29 -14.36
C LEU A 75 -9.99 -2.42 -13.57
N VAL A 76 -10.57 -2.84 -12.44
CA VAL A 76 -9.89 -3.77 -11.55
C VAL A 76 -10.78 -4.93 -11.10
N ASP A 77 -10.12 -6.04 -10.80
CA ASP A 77 -10.76 -7.20 -10.20
C ASP A 77 -10.68 -7.09 -8.67
N GLU A 78 -11.83 -7.07 -8.00
CA GLU A 78 -11.93 -6.90 -6.55
C GLU A 78 -11.24 -8.01 -5.73
N ARG A 79 -10.92 -9.16 -6.35
CA ARG A 79 -10.12 -10.21 -5.71
C ARG A 79 -8.69 -9.76 -5.45
N TYR A 80 -8.18 -8.86 -6.29
CA TYR A 80 -6.83 -8.33 -6.20
C TYR A 80 -6.80 -6.92 -5.64
N PHE A 81 -7.74 -6.06 -6.04
CA PHE A 81 -7.78 -4.64 -5.68
C PHE A 81 -9.16 -4.26 -5.14
N LYS A 82 -9.27 -4.18 -3.81
CA LYS A 82 -10.54 -3.86 -3.15
C LYS A 82 -10.46 -2.55 -2.39
N ILE A 83 -11.32 -1.61 -2.78
CA ILE A 83 -11.60 -0.40 -2.00
C ILE A 83 -12.51 -0.78 -0.83
N LYS A 84 -12.03 -0.60 0.40
CA LYS A 84 -12.80 -0.91 1.62
C LYS A 84 -13.53 0.29 2.19
N PHE A 85 -12.90 1.45 2.10
CA PHE A 85 -13.43 2.71 2.62
C PHE A 85 -13.18 3.82 1.62
N THR A 86 -14.13 4.74 1.53
CA THR A 86 -14.01 6.00 0.80
C THR A 86 -14.40 7.12 1.75
N PHE A 87 -13.70 8.25 1.66
CA PHE A 87 -13.88 9.43 2.49
C PHE A 87 -14.00 10.64 1.59
N TRP A 88 -14.85 11.56 1.99
CA TRP A 88 -14.85 12.91 1.47
C TRP A 88 -14.70 13.88 2.63
N ILE A 89 -13.72 14.76 2.49
CA ILE A 89 -13.34 15.72 3.51
C ILE A 89 -13.99 17.04 3.14
N GLU A 90 -14.49 17.77 4.13
CA GLU A 90 -15.01 19.11 3.90
C GLU A 90 -13.90 19.99 3.29
N PRO A 91 -14.23 20.83 2.29
CA PRO A 91 -13.26 21.75 1.72
C PRO A 91 -12.57 22.57 2.81
N PHE A 92 -11.27 22.84 2.64
CA PHE A 92 -10.51 23.62 3.61
C PHE A 92 -9.50 24.53 2.94
N LEU A 93 -9.13 25.60 3.64
CA LEU A 93 -8.19 26.59 3.18
C LEU A 93 -6.79 26.25 3.65
N VAL A 94 -5.80 26.44 2.77
CA VAL A 94 -4.38 26.33 3.11
C VAL A 94 -3.63 27.59 2.67
N TRP A 95 -2.60 27.94 3.43
CA TRP A 95 -1.69 29.03 3.10
C TRP A 95 -0.33 28.47 2.74
N ILE A 96 0.13 28.77 1.53
CA ILE A 96 1.42 28.32 1.01
C ILE A 96 2.11 29.52 0.36
N ASN A 97 3.32 29.83 0.83
CA ASN A 97 4.11 30.98 0.37
C ASN A 97 3.31 32.30 0.42
N GLY A 98 2.53 32.50 1.49
CA GLY A 98 1.66 33.65 1.68
C GLY A 98 0.45 33.76 0.74
N GLN A 99 0.22 32.79 -0.15
CA GLN A 99 -1.01 32.70 -0.96
C GLN A 99 -2.00 31.71 -0.33
N MET A 100 -3.29 31.97 -0.55
CA MET A 100 -4.39 31.17 -0.02
C MET A 100 -4.99 30.31 -1.13
N TYR A 101 -5.20 29.03 -0.84
CA TYR A 101 -5.80 28.05 -1.73
C TYR A 101 -6.92 27.30 -1.00
N GLN A 102 -7.96 26.92 -1.73
CA GLN A 102 -8.94 25.94 -1.27
C GLN A 102 -8.49 24.54 -1.73
N ILE A 103 -8.68 23.56 -0.85
CA ILE A 103 -8.39 22.17 -1.09
C ILE A 103 -9.71 21.39 -1.05
N ASP A 104 -10.02 20.73 -2.16
CA ASP A 104 -11.12 19.78 -2.26
C ASP A 104 -10.51 18.38 -2.27
N ALA A 105 -10.85 17.55 -1.28
CA ALA A 105 -10.12 16.32 -1.00
C ALA A 105 -11.02 15.10 -0.81
N GLY A 106 -10.68 14.05 -1.56
CA GLY A 106 -11.18 12.70 -1.37
C GLY A 106 -10.07 11.76 -0.91
N ALA A 107 -10.44 10.70 -0.20
CA ALA A 107 -9.50 9.63 0.12
C ALA A 107 -10.18 8.27 0.04
N PHE A 108 -9.40 7.21 -0.18
CA PHE A 108 -9.94 5.86 -0.17
C PHE A 108 -8.88 4.85 0.24
N MET A 109 -9.31 3.78 0.91
CA MET A 109 -8.41 2.71 1.33
C MET A 109 -8.55 1.51 0.39
N MET A 110 -7.51 1.23 -0.38
CA MET A 110 -7.40 0.06 -1.26
C MET A 110 -6.28 -0.86 -0.77
N ASN A 111 -6.58 -2.14 -0.56
CA ASN A 111 -5.60 -3.13 -0.10
C ASN A 111 -4.79 -2.71 1.14
N SER A 112 -5.46 -2.04 2.10
CA SER A 112 -4.86 -1.50 3.32
C SER A 112 -3.85 -0.34 3.11
N VAL A 113 -3.84 0.26 1.93
CA VAL A 113 -3.13 1.51 1.63
C VAL A 113 -4.16 2.63 1.48
N LEU A 114 -3.93 3.75 2.18
CA LEU A 114 -4.76 4.95 2.05
C LEU A 114 -4.23 5.81 0.90
N PHE A 115 -5.09 6.07 -0.07
CA PHE A 115 -4.85 6.98 -1.18
C PHE A 115 -5.55 8.30 -0.88
N VAL A 116 -4.82 9.39 -1.06
CA VAL A 116 -5.32 10.76 -0.91
C VAL A 116 -5.29 11.42 -2.26
N VAL A 117 -6.42 11.99 -2.67
CA VAL A 117 -6.58 12.71 -3.93
C VAL A 117 -7.14 14.08 -3.57
N PHE A 118 -6.48 15.14 -4.04
CA PHE A 118 -6.95 16.49 -3.79
C PHE A 118 -6.74 17.37 -5.01
N GLU A 119 -7.66 18.31 -5.18
CA GLU A 119 -7.55 19.42 -6.12
C GLU A 119 -7.14 20.68 -5.36
N VAL A 120 -6.26 21.49 -5.98
CA VAL A 120 -5.85 22.78 -5.45
C VAL A 120 -6.53 23.86 -6.26
N ILE A 121 -7.31 24.70 -5.58
CA ILE A 121 -8.12 25.75 -6.19
C ILE A 121 -7.59 27.09 -5.71
N ASN A 122 -7.32 28.01 -6.63
CA ASN A 122 -6.94 29.36 -6.27
C ASN A 122 -8.14 30.07 -5.65
N TYR A 123 -8.05 30.40 -4.36
CA TYR A 123 -9.20 30.93 -3.63
C TYR A 123 -9.67 32.30 -4.16
N LYS A 124 -8.77 33.09 -4.77
CA LYS A 124 -9.12 34.41 -5.32
C LYS A 124 -9.87 34.30 -6.64
N THR A 125 -9.50 33.35 -7.49
CA THR A 125 -10.11 33.19 -8.82
C THR A 125 -11.26 32.19 -8.81
N GLY A 126 -11.27 31.25 -7.86
CA GLY A 126 -12.19 30.13 -7.83
C GLY A 126 -11.88 29.05 -8.87
N GLU A 127 -10.71 29.14 -9.54
CA GLU A 127 -10.31 28.23 -10.60
C GLU A 127 -9.26 27.23 -10.10
N PRO A 128 -9.34 25.95 -10.52
CA PRO A 128 -8.27 24.98 -10.30
C PRO A 128 -6.94 25.45 -10.89
N LEU A 129 -5.84 25.03 -10.28
CA LEU A 129 -4.51 25.35 -10.80
C LEU A 129 -4.28 24.74 -12.18
N THR A 130 -3.68 25.52 -13.06
CA THR A 130 -3.31 25.10 -14.41
C THR A 130 -2.01 24.28 -14.38
N LYS A 131 -1.75 23.53 -15.47
CA LYS A 131 -0.52 22.72 -15.62
C LYS A 131 0.77 23.54 -15.43
N ASP A 132 0.75 24.81 -15.83
CA ASP A 132 1.91 25.69 -15.77
C ASP A 132 2.15 26.20 -14.33
N GLU A 133 1.12 26.20 -13.49
CA GLU A 133 1.20 26.55 -12.06
C GLU A 133 1.66 25.38 -11.19
N VAL A 134 1.57 24.14 -11.70
CA VAL A 134 2.00 22.92 -11.01
C VAL A 134 3.33 22.36 -11.55
N GLU A 135 4.08 23.15 -12.31
CA GLU A 135 5.32 22.72 -12.97
C GLU A 135 6.55 22.71 -12.01
N GLY A 136 7.36 21.66 -12.13
CA GLY A 136 8.63 21.51 -11.43
C GLY A 136 8.51 21.33 -9.92
N LYS A 137 9.64 21.43 -9.20
CA LYS A 137 9.68 21.26 -7.74
C LYS A 137 8.94 22.38 -6.98
N ALA A 138 8.99 23.60 -7.51
CA ALA A 138 8.37 24.77 -6.87
C ALA A 138 6.84 24.77 -6.99
N GLY A 139 6.30 24.17 -8.06
CA GLY A 139 4.85 24.00 -8.28
C GLY A 139 4.30 22.65 -7.79
N ASN A 140 5.10 21.79 -7.13
CA ASN A 140 4.61 20.50 -6.67
C ASN A 140 3.96 20.60 -5.28
N TYR A 141 2.65 20.87 -5.25
CA TYR A 141 1.86 21.04 -4.03
C TYR A 141 1.80 19.80 -3.13
N ASN A 142 2.18 18.61 -3.62
CA ASN A 142 2.37 17.43 -2.76
C ASN A 142 3.58 17.54 -1.83
N LEU A 143 4.53 18.43 -2.14
CA LEU A 143 5.80 18.57 -1.42
C LEU A 143 5.91 19.88 -0.64
N LEU A 144 5.04 20.86 -0.92
CA LEU A 144 5.07 22.16 -0.27
C LEU A 144 4.55 22.06 1.17
N SER A 145 5.23 22.77 2.07
CA SER A 145 4.77 22.92 3.45
C SER A 145 3.67 23.96 3.50
N VAL A 146 2.58 23.61 4.17
CA VAL A 146 1.46 24.50 4.46
C VAL A 146 1.80 25.28 5.72
N GLU A 147 1.76 26.62 5.67
CA GLU A 147 2.02 27.51 6.81
C GLU A 147 0.92 27.42 7.86
N LYS A 148 -0.33 27.35 7.39
CA LYS A 148 -1.53 27.20 8.21
C LYS A 148 -2.68 26.69 7.37
N TYR A 149 -3.68 26.10 8.02
CA TYR A 149 -4.91 25.64 7.37
C TYR A 149 -6.14 25.98 8.21
N GLN A 150 -7.32 25.97 7.59
CA GLN A 150 -8.59 26.29 8.24
C GLN A 150 -9.76 25.62 7.53
N PHE A 151 -10.59 24.88 8.25
CA PHE A 151 -11.89 24.45 7.74
C PHE A 151 -12.89 25.61 7.75
N PHE A 152 -13.83 25.65 6.80
CA PHE A 152 -14.75 26.80 6.66
C PHE A 152 -15.64 27.05 7.89
N ASN A 153 -15.88 26.02 8.69
CA ASN A 153 -16.67 26.08 9.92
C ASN A 153 -15.84 26.48 11.17
N GLU A 154 -14.53 26.63 11.05
CA GLU A 154 -13.63 27.01 12.15
C GLU A 154 -13.39 28.53 12.18
N GLU A 155 -13.28 29.11 13.38
CA GLU A 155 -13.10 30.55 13.54
C GLU A 155 -11.68 31.04 13.21
N LYS A 156 -10.67 30.19 13.38
CA LYS A 156 -9.26 30.59 13.29
C LYS A 156 -8.43 29.52 12.58
N PRO A 157 -7.43 29.92 11.79
CA PRO A 157 -6.52 28.97 11.17
C PRO A 157 -5.60 28.34 12.22
N VAL A 158 -5.22 27.10 11.94
CA VAL A 158 -4.25 26.30 12.68
C VAL A 158 -2.92 26.39 11.95
N GLU A 159 -1.86 26.80 12.65
CA GLU A 159 -0.49 26.78 12.10
C GLU A 159 -0.11 25.33 11.77
N ALA A 160 0.29 25.11 10.53
CA ALA A 160 0.78 23.83 10.03
C ALA A 160 2.25 23.98 9.66
N GLY A 161 3.02 22.92 9.87
CA GLY A 161 4.39 22.80 9.37
C GLY A 161 4.54 21.57 8.48
N ILE A 162 3.41 21.11 7.94
CA ILE A 162 3.21 19.80 7.29
C ILE A 162 2.58 20.01 5.92
N LYS A 163 2.48 18.94 5.13
CA LYS A 163 1.96 18.97 3.75
C LYS A 163 0.45 18.76 3.72
N ILE A 164 -0.19 19.13 2.62
CA ILE A 164 -1.64 18.95 2.42
C ILE A 164 -2.07 17.48 2.65
N SER A 165 -1.31 16.53 2.09
CA SER A 165 -1.59 15.10 2.25
C SER A 165 -1.46 14.62 3.70
N GLU A 166 -0.58 15.22 4.49
CA GLU A 166 -0.39 14.91 5.91
C GLU A 166 -1.55 15.46 6.75
N ILE A 167 -2.05 16.67 6.45
CA ILE A 167 -3.26 17.22 7.09
C ILE A 167 -4.46 16.29 6.88
N ILE A 168 -4.67 15.86 5.63
CA ILE A 168 -5.73 14.93 5.25
C ILE A 168 -5.57 13.58 5.97
N TYR A 169 -4.35 13.04 5.96
CA TYR A 169 -4.03 11.78 6.63
C TYR A 169 -4.29 11.84 8.13
N GLU A 170 -3.82 12.89 8.82
CA GLU A 170 -4.01 13.03 10.26
C GLU A 170 -5.48 13.12 10.61
N ASN A 171 -6.28 13.87 9.83
CA ASN A 171 -7.71 13.99 10.05
C ASN A 171 -8.42 12.62 9.97
N ILE A 172 -8.14 11.84 8.91
CA ILE A 172 -8.69 10.48 8.75
C ILE A 172 -8.16 9.53 9.85
N SER A 173 -6.89 9.64 10.20
CA SER A 173 -6.25 8.79 11.21
C SER A 173 -6.82 9.05 12.61
N GLU A 174 -7.01 10.31 12.99
CA GLU A 174 -7.62 10.71 14.26
C GLU A 174 -9.09 10.27 14.34
N PHE A 175 -9.84 10.40 13.23
CA PHE A 175 -11.18 9.84 13.11
C PHE A 175 -11.20 8.33 13.44
N PHE A 176 -10.32 7.53 12.82
CA PHE A 176 -10.24 6.09 13.10
C PHE A 176 -9.76 5.76 14.51
N TRP A 177 -8.79 6.52 15.02
CA TRP A 177 -8.30 6.34 16.37
C TRP A 177 -9.44 6.52 17.37
N GLU A 178 -10.24 7.58 17.25
CA GLU A 178 -11.41 7.81 18.10
C GLU A 178 -12.52 6.79 17.86
N LEU A 179 -12.79 6.43 16.60
CA LEU A 179 -13.78 5.41 16.24
C LEU A 179 -13.45 4.05 16.89
N THR A 180 -12.16 3.72 17.02
CA THR A 180 -11.67 2.48 17.64
C THR A 180 -11.46 2.59 19.15
N ASN A 181 -12.11 3.54 19.83
CA ASN A 181 -11.95 3.82 21.25
C ASN A 181 -10.48 4.04 21.65
N LYS A 182 -9.73 4.72 20.79
CA LYS A 182 -8.32 5.10 20.99
C LYS A 182 -7.35 3.92 21.04
N SER A 183 -7.73 2.79 20.46
CA SER A 183 -6.95 1.54 20.55
C SER A 183 -5.78 1.50 19.56
N TYR A 184 -5.91 2.11 18.39
CA TYR A 184 -4.93 2.01 17.30
C TYR A 184 -4.56 3.38 16.76
N ARG A 185 -3.29 3.77 16.93
CA ARG A 185 -2.73 4.99 16.35
C ARG A 185 -1.46 4.67 15.59
N SER A 186 -1.31 5.22 14.39
CA SER A 186 -0.04 5.12 13.66
C SER A 186 1.03 5.91 14.38
N GLN A 187 2.23 5.34 14.53
CA GLN A 187 3.37 6.04 15.15
C GLN A 187 4.17 6.85 14.14
N GLU A 188 4.24 6.36 12.91
CA GLU A 188 4.99 6.98 11.82
C GLU A 188 4.15 6.88 10.53
N SER A 189 4.33 7.86 9.65
CA SER A 189 3.75 7.84 8.32
C SER A 189 4.80 8.28 7.31
N SER A 190 4.74 7.68 6.13
CA SER A 190 5.51 8.06 4.96
C SER A 190 4.61 7.86 3.75
N PHE A 191 4.76 8.70 2.74
CA PHE A 191 3.94 8.61 1.54
C PHE A 191 4.80 8.64 0.28
N VAL A 192 4.30 7.99 -0.76
CA VAL A 192 4.74 8.16 -2.13
C VAL A 192 3.70 9.04 -2.80
N HIS A 193 4.13 9.98 -3.65
CA HIS A 193 3.23 10.87 -4.37
C HIS A 193 3.42 10.74 -5.87
N ASP A 194 2.38 11.12 -6.59
CA ASP A 194 2.40 11.25 -8.04
C ASP A 194 1.69 12.55 -8.46
N THR A 195 1.93 13.00 -9.68
CA THR A 195 1.25 14.17 -10.26
C THR A 195 0.55 13.75 -11.54
N LEU A 196 -0.77 13.80 -11.54
CA LEU A 196 -1.60 13.51 -12.70
C LEU A 196 -1.97 14.82 -13.41
N VAL A 197 -1.68 14.91 -14.70
CA VAL A 197 -1.89 16.13 -15.48
C VAL A 197 -2.86 15.87 -16.63
N PHE A 198 -3.90 16.69 -16.73
CA PHE A 198 -4.85 16.68 -17.84
C PHE A 198 -4.60 17.87 -18.76
N SER A 199 -4.16 17.64 -20.00
CA SER A 199 -4.02 18.73 -20.97
C SER A 199 -4.00 18.25 -22.42
N ASN A 200 -4.93 18.77 -23.23
CA ASN A 200 -4.90 18.61 -24.69
C ASN A 200 -3.91 19.55 -25.38
N ASN A 201 -3.31 20.48 -24.63
CA ASN A 201 -2.42 21.53 -25.15
C ASN A 201 -0.94 21.22 -24.93
N ILE A 202 -0.56 19.96 -24.68
CA ILE A 202 0.84 19.56 -24.55
C ILE A 202 1.36 19.20 -25.94
N GLU A 203 2.31 20.00 -26.45
CA GLU A 203 2.93 19.78 -27.76
C GLU A 203 3.80 18.52 -27.80
N SER A 204 4.58 18.30 -26.73
CA SER A 204 5.52 17.19 -26.60
C SER A 204 5.40 16.60 -25.20
N ILE A 205 4.85 15.39 -25.12
CA ILE A 205 4.72 14.62 -23.88
C ILE A 205 6.10 14.40 -23.24
N ALA A 206 7.12 14.15 -24.07
CA ALA A 206 8.49 13.93 -23.62
C ALA A 206 9.07 15.15 -22.92
N ASP A 207 8.96 16.32 -23.56
CA ASP A 207 9.50 17.55 -23.00
C ASP A 207 8.76 17.95 -21.73
N TYR A 208 7.44 17.71 -21.68
CA TYR A 208 6.64 17.96 -20.48
C TYR A 208 7.12 17.12 -19.29
N PHE A 209 7.30 15.81 -19.45
CA PHE A 209 7.84 14.95 -18.39
C PHE A 209 9.22 15.40 -17.92
N CYS A 210 10.11 15.71 -18.87
CA CYS A 210 11.46 16.16 -18.56
C CYS A 210 11.45 17.44 -17.72
N LYS A 211 10.61 18.42 -18.07
CA LYS A 211 10.50 19.66 -17.31
C LYS A 211 9.90 19.45 -15.92
N LEU A 212 8.80 18.71 -15.84
CA LEU A 212 8.09 18.48 -14.58
C LEU A 212 8.95 17.73 -13.55
N ILE A 213 9.63 16.66 -13.98
CA ILE A 213 10.49 15.83 -13.11
C ILE A 213 11.92 16.42 -13.02
N SER A 214 12.20 17.50 -13.74
CA SER A 214 13.53 18.13 -13.82
C SER A 214 14.63 17.17 -14.28
N THR A 215 14.33 16.36 -15.30
CA THR A 215 15.26 15.42 -15.95
C THR A 215 15.60 15.89 -17.36
N LYS A 216 16.73 15.43 -17.91
CA LYS A 216 17.16 15.78 -19.28
C LYS A 216 16.53 14.89 -20.35
N ALA A 217 15.99 13.74 -19.96
CA ALA A 217 15.37 12.76 -20.82
C ALA A 217 14.28 12.02 -20.02
N PRO A 218 13.27 11.44 -20.70
CA PRO A 218 12.28 10.60 -20.05
C PRO A 218 12.96 9.45 -19.32
N VAL A 219 12.43 9.10 -18.13
CA VAL A 219 13.00 8.03 -17.30
C VAL A 219 12.69 6.66 -17.91
N GLU A 220 11.48 6.54 -18.47
CA GLU A 220 10.95 5.34 -19.09
C GLU A 220 10.47 5.64 -20.53
N PRO A 221 10.34 4.64 -21.41
CA PRO A 221 9.76 4.85 -22.74
C PRO A 221 8.39 5.49 -22.65
N ILE A 222 8.14 6.49 -23.49
CA ILE A 222 6.82 7.14 -23.56
C ILE A 222 5.92 6.27 -24.41
N LYS A 223 4.91 5.72 -23.76
CA LYS A 223 3.96 4.80 -24.37
C LYS A 223 2.57 5.12 -23.86
N ASP A 224 1.64 5.30 -24.79
CA ASP A 224 0.22 5.31 -24.48
C ASP A 224 -0.20 3.90 -24.09
N ILE A 225 -0.75 3.73 -22.90
CA ILE A 225 -1.27 2.43 -22.44
C ILE A 225 -2.80 2.34 -22.52
N SER A 226 -3.48 3.46 -22.84
CA SER A 226 -4.91 3.44 -23.03
C SER A 226 -5.28 2.61 -24.25
N THR A 227 -6.43 1.95 -24.17
CA THR A 227 -6.99 1.17 -25.28
C THR A 227 -8.33 1.72 -25.76
N VAL A 228 -8.77 2.83 -25.17
CA VAL A 228 -10.04 3.48 -25.52
C VAL A 228 -9.77 4.72 -26.37
N GLU A 229 -10.76 5.12 -27.18
CA GLU A 229 -10.62 6.26 -28.08
C GLU A 229 -10.91 7.61 -27.40
N ILE A 230 -11.30 7.59 -26.12
CA ILE A 230 -11.78 8.78 -25.39
C ILE A 230 -10.70 9.53 -24.62
N TYR A 231 -9.51 8.95 -24.46
CA TYR A 231 -8.33 9.61 -23.89
C TYR A 231 -7.06 8.84 -24.26
N LYS A 232 -5.90 9.50 -24.17
CA LYS A 232 -4.58 8.87 -24.16
C LYS A 232 -3.98 8.99 -22.76
N TYR A 233 -3.29 7.95 -22.30
CA TYR A 233 -2.67 7.97 -20.98
C TYR A 233 -1.21 7.52 -21.07
N TYR A 234 -0.33 8.43 -20.68
CA TYR A 234 1.11 8.24 -20.67
C TYR A 234 1.60 8.21 -19.21
N PRO A 235 2.00 7.04 -18.69
CA PRO A 235 2.61 6.95 -17.36
C PRO A 235 4.12 7.23 -17.39
N GLN A 236 4.64 7.77 -16.30
CA GLN A 236 6.04 7.75 -15.88
C GLN A 236 6.11 7.57 -14.35
N ALA A 237 7.30 7.30 -13.82
CA ALA A 237 7.54 7.39 -12.38
C ALA A 237 7.37 8.85 -11.87
N GLY A 238 6.40 9.07 -10.97
CA GLY A 238 6.18 10.36 -10.29
C GLY A 238 5.37 11.40 -11.08
N CYS A 239 5.01 11.10 -12.34
CA CYS A 239 3.99 11.84 -13.08
C CYS A 239 3.27 10.95 -14.09
N SER A 240 2.00 11.24 -14.37
CA SER A 240 1.31 10.78 -15.57
C SER A 240 0.64 11.94 -16.31
N VAL A 241 0.51 11.81 -17.63
CA VAL A 241 -0.16 12.78 -18.50
C VAL A 241 -1.32 12.12 -19.23
N ILE A 242 -2.47 12.79 -19.20
CA ILE A 242 -3.65 12.49 -20.00
C ILE A 242 -3.91 13.61 -21.00
N CYS A 243 -4.11 13.24 -22.24
CA CYS A 243 -4.48 14.15 -23.33
C CYS A 243 -5.50 13.49 -24.27
N ASP A 244 -5.94 14.25 -25.27
CA ASP A 244 -6.93 13.82 -26.27
C ASP A 244 -8.27 13.40 -25.64
N PHE A 245 -8.69 14.09 -24.58
CA PHE A 245 -9.95 13.84 -23.89
C PHE A 245 -10.99 14.94 -24.13
N ASP A 246 -12.27 14.60 -24.05
CA ASP A 246 -13.36 15.57 -24.14
C ASP A 246 -13.57 16.28 -22.80
N TYR A 247 -13.36 17.60 -22.80
CA TYR A 247 -13.58 18.46 -21.63
C TYR A 247 -15.01 18.36 -21.07
N ASN A 248 -16.02 18.13 -21.91
CA ASN A 248 -17.40 18.02 -21.47
C ASN A 248 -17.68 16.70 -20.71
N ASN A 249 -16.83 15.70 -20.91
CA ASN A 249 -16.93 14.38 -20.30
C ASN A 249 -15.77 14.09 -19.34
N PHE A 250 -15.17 15.12 -18.74
CA PHE A 250 -13.97 14.99 -17.90
C PHE A 250 -14.05 13.87 -16.84
N ASN A 251 -15.20 13.73 -16.16
CA ASN A 251 -15.39 12.72 -15.13
C ASN A 251 -15.30 11.27 -15.65
N THR A 252 -15.59 11.02 -16.93
CA THR A 252 -15.45 9.67 -17.51
C THR A 252 -14.00 9.25 -17.65
N VAL A 253 -13.06 10.20 -17.54
CA VAL A 253 -11.61 9.98 -17.64
C VAL A 253 -10.91 10.16 -16.29
N LEU A 254 -11.34 11.12 -15.48
CA LEU A 254 -10.73 11.44 -14.19
C LEU A 254 -10.64 10.24 -13.24
N TYR A 255 -11.76 9.56 -13.01
CA TYR A 255 -11.82 8.48 -12.02
C TYR A 255 -11.10 7.21 -12.47
N PRO A 256 -11.18 6.79 -13.75
CA PRO A 256 -10.26 5.79 -14.30
C PRO A 256 -8.80 6.13 -14.05
N ALA A 257 -8.40 7.37 -14.31
CA ALA A 257 -7.03 7.81 -14.08
C ALA A 257 -6.61 7.73 -12.61
N ILE A 258 -7.48 8.15 -11.68
CA ILE A 258 -7.24 8.01 -10.23
C ILE A 258 -6.98 6.55 -9.84
N ILE A 259 -7.76 5.60 -10.39
CA ILE A 259 -7.54 4.18 -10.12
C ILE A 259 -6.20 3.71 -10.70
N LEU A 260 -5.86 4.08 -11.94
CA LEU A 260 -4.57 3.74 -12.55
C LEU A 260 -3.38 4.29 -11.74
N GLU A 261 -3.44 5.55 -11.31
CA GLU A 261 -2.41 6.14 -10.44
C GLU A 261 -2.31 5.41 -9.09
N ALA A 262 -3.45 5.06 -8.48
CA ALA A 262 -3.48 4.32 -7.23
C ALA A 262 -2.86 2.92 -7.37
N LEU A 263 -3.05 2.25 -8.51
CA LEU A 263 -2.39 0.97 -8.80
C LEU A 263 -0.87 1.15 -8.91
N LYS A 264 -0.41 2.17 -9.63
CA LYS A 264 1.02 2.49 -9.77
C LYS A 264 1.67 2.73 -8.41
N LEU A 265 1.07 3.60 -7.60
CA LEU A 265 1.51 3.90 -6.24
C LEU A 265 1.44 2.70 -5.30
N TYR A 266 0.38 1.87 -5.40
CA TYR A 266 0.26 0.64 -4.62
C TYR A 266 1.45 -0.29 -4.85
N ILE A 267 1.83 -0.53 -6.10
CA ILE A 267 2.97 -1.40 -6.43
C ILE A 267 4.26 -0.85 -5.82
N HIS A 268 4.51 0.46 -5.94
CA HIS A 268 5.69 1.08 -5.35
C HIS A 268 5.72 0.97 -3.82
N VAL A 269 4.61 1.27 -3.14
CA VAL A 269 4.52 1.12 -1.68
C VAL A 269 4.67 -0.34 -1.27
N PHE A 270 4.10 -1.29 -2.03
CA PHE A 270 4.24 -2.71 -1.75
C PHE A 270 5.70 -3.17 -1.85
N GLN A 271 6.43 -2.72 -2.87
CA GLN A 271 7.86 -3.04 -3.03
C GLN A 271 8.69 -2.54 -1.85
N ASN A 272 8.49 -1.31 -1.41
CA ASN A 272 9.25 -0.74 -0.31
C ASN A 272 8.84 -1.36 1.05
N SER A 273 7.55 -1.39 1.36
CA SER A 273 7.07 -1.81 2.68
C SER A 273 7.10 -3.33 2.87
N ASN A 274 6.60 -4.10 1.90
CA ASN A 274 6.38 -5.54 2.08
C ASN A 274 7.52 -6.41 1.54
N LEU A 275 8.36 -5.89 0.64
CA LEU A 275 9.48 -6.64 0.05
C LEU A 275 10.82 -6.15 0.59
N GLU A 276 11.06 -4.84 0.65
CA GLU A 276 12.34 -4.29 1.09
C GLU A 276 12.54 -4.35 2.61
N HIS A 277 11.53 -4.00 3.42
CA HIS A 277 11.66 -4.02 4.89
C HIS A 277 11.41 -5.39 5.56
N GLU A 278 10.78 -6.35 4.87
CA GLU A 278 10.49 -7.67 5.45
C GLU A 278 11.75 -8.51 5.65
N THR A 279 12.01 -9.02 6.85
CA THR A 279 13.24 -9.78 7.16
C THR A 279 13.00 -11.28 7.29
N ASP A 280 11.75 -11.71 7.38
CA ASP A 280 11.38 -13.12 7.43
C ASP A 280 11.37 -13.74 6.02
N LEU A 281 12.20 -14.76 5.81
CA LEU A 281 12.35 -15.45 4.53
C LEU A 281 11.00 -15.95 3.96
N ARG A 282 10.16 -16.57 4.80
CA ARG A 282 8.90 -17.17 4.35
C ARG A 282 7.93 -16.08 3.88
N ARG A 283 7.87 -14.96 4.60
CA ARG A 283 7.06 -13.81 4.22
C ARG A 283 7.60 -13.13 2.97
N SER A 284 8.92 -12.91 2.86
CA SER A 284 9.53 -12.33 1.65
C SER A 284 9.20 -13.15 0.41
N VAL A 285 9.38 -14.47 0.45
CA VAL A 285 9.05 -15.36 -0.68
C VAL A 285 7.55 -15.34 -1.00
N ARG A 286 6.68 -15.35 0.02
CA ARG A 286 5.23 -15.28 -0.20
C ARG A 286 4.81 -13.96 -0.84
N ASN A 287 5.37 -12.84 -0.39
CA ASN A 287 5.05 -11.52 -0.91
C ASN A 287 5.56 -11.35 -2.34
N ASP A 288 6.74 -11.90 -2.66
CA ASP A 288 7.26 -11.97 -4.03
C ASP A 288 6.32 -12.76 -4.94
N ILE A 289 5.94 -13.98 -4.54
CA ILE A 289 4.98 -14.81 -5.29
C ILE A 289 3.65 -14.08 -5.49
N TYR A 290 3.15 -13.39 -4.46
CA TYR A 290 1.93 -12.59 -4.58
C TYR A 290 2.08 -11.50 -5.66
N LEU A 291 3.18 -10.77 -5.66
CA LEU A 291 3.45 -9.72 -6.64
C LEU A 291 3.59 -10.29 -8.06
N GLN A 292 4.31 -11.41 -8.24
CA GLN A 292 4.41 -12.08 -9.55
C GLN A 292 3.05 -12.58 -10.06
N ASN A 293 2.22 -13.12 -9.17
CA ASN A 293 0.86 -13.55 -9.51
C ASN A 293 -0.03 -12.39 -9.95
N LEU A 294 0.17 -11.20 -9.36
CA LEU A 294 -0.55 -9.99 -9.73
C LEU A 294 -0.25 -9.59 -11.18
N PHE A 295 1.04 -9.57 -11.58
CA PHE A 295 1.46 -9.27 -12.95
C PHE A 295 1.00 -10.30 -13.99
N CYS A 296 0.72 -11.53 -13.55
CA CYS A 296 0.29 -12.63 -14.41
C CYS A 296 -1.22 -12.93 -14.30
N SER A 297 -2.00 -12.04 -13.66
CA SER A 297 -3.42 -12.29 -13.43
C SER A 297 -4.21 -12.32 -14.75
N PRO A 298 -5.00 -13.37 -15.02
CA PRO A 298 -5.68 -13.56 -16.30
C PRO A 298 -6.96 -12.73 -16.47
N ASN A 299 -7.51 -12.20 -15.37
CA ASN A 299 -8.84 -11.56 -15.35
C ASN A 299 -8.77 -10.04 -15.17
N LEU A 300 -7.62 -9.43 -15.47
CA LEU A 300 -7.49 -7.98 -15.40
C LEU A 300 -7.96 -7.35 -16.72
N PRO A 301 -8.75 -6.25 -16.65
CA PRO A 301 -9.03 -5.41 -17.79
C PRO A 301 -7.75 -4.95 -18.50
N ILE A 302 -7.83 -4.74 -19.81
CA ILE A 302 -6.65 -4.58 -20.68
C ILE A 302 -5.81 -3.34 -20.33
N GLU A 303 -6.43 -2.21 -19.95
CA GLU A 303 -5.69 -1.01 -19.56
C GLU A 303 -4.88 -1.23 -18.27
N THR A 304 -5.48 -1.90 -17.28
CA THR A 304 -4.79 -2.31 -16.04
C THR A 304 -3.67 -3.29 -16.34
N HIS A 305 -3.88 -4.26 -17.24
CA HIS A 305 -2.82 -5.16 -17.67
C HIS A 305 -1.66 -4.41 -18.36
N ASN A 306 -1.98 -3.44 -19.21
CA ASN A 306 -0.97 -2.61 -19.87
C ASN A 306 -0.18 -1.77 -18.87
N LEU A 307 -0.83 -1.18 -17.86
CA LEU A 307 -0.16 -0.44 -16.79
C LEU A 307 0.79 -1.35 -15.99
N LEU A 308 0.32 -2.52 -15.58
CA LEU A 308 1.14 -3.46 -14.83
C LEU A 308 2.34 -3.94 -15.65
N ASN A 309 2.16 -4.23 -16.94
CA ASN A 309 3.28 -4.56 -17.82
C ASN A 309 4.25 -3.39 -17.96
N TYR A 310 3.75 -2.16 -18.10
CA TYR A 310 4.57 -0.95 -18.14
C TYR A 310 5.46 -0.82 -16.90
N ILE A 311 4.87 -0.97 -15.71
CA ILE A 311 5.61 -0.95 -14.44
C ILE A 311 6.63 -2.09 -14.38
N LYS A 312 6.25 -3.31 -14.77
CA LYS A 312 7.14 -4.49 -14.74
C LYS A 312 8.35 -4.32 -15.67
N GLU A 313 8.17 -3.65 -16.80
CA GLU A 313 9.23 -3.38 -17.77
C GLU A 313 10.14 -2.21 -17.37
N SER A 314 9.73 -1.42 -16.36
CA SER A 314 10.47 -0.25 -15.92
C SER A 314 11.79 -0.59 -15.22
N GLU A 315 12.76 0.29 -15.40
CA GLU A 315 14.09 0.14 -14.79
C GLU A 315 14.06 0.15 -13.26
N PRO A 316 13.28 1.06 -12.59
CA PRO A 316 13.13 1.01 -11.13
C PRO A 316 12.61 -0.34 -10.64
N TYR A 317 11.58 -0.88 -11.30
CA TYR A 317 10.99 -2.17 -10.90
C TYR A 317 12.00 -3.31 -11.01
N LYS A 318 12.72 -3.41 -12.14
CA LYS A 318 13.73 -4.45 -12.38
C LYS A 318 14.81 -4.45 -11.30
N LYS A 319 15.30 -3.26 -10.92
CA LYS A 319 16.29 -3.11 -9.85
C LYS A 319 15.77 -3.61 -8.50
N HIS A 320 14.54 -3.27 -8.13
CA HIS A 320 13.94 -3.78 -6.90
C HIS A 320 13.74 -5.30 -6.94
N ALA A 321 13.35 -5.86 -8.09
CA ALA A 321 13.19 -7.31 -8.25
C ALA A 321 14.54 -8.04 -8.11
N GLU A 322 15.60 -7.55 -8.75
CA GLU A 322 16.96 -8.11 -8.61
C GLU A 322 17.47 -8.06 -7.16
N ALA A 323 17.30 -6.91 -6.50
CA ALA A 323 17.69 -6.73 -5.09
C ALA A 323 16.94 -7.70 -4.17
N LEU A 324 15.64 -7.91 -4.43
CA LEU A 324 14.82 -8.87 -3.68
C LEU A 324 15.29 -10.31 -3.88
N HIS A 325 15.62 -10.71 -5.11
CA HIS A 325 16.15 -12.05 -5.37
C HIS A 325 17.46 -12.29 -4.62
N LEU A 326 18.39 -11.32 -4.64
CA LEU A 326 19.64 -11.39 -3.86
C LEU A 326 19.36 -11.52 -2.36
N LYS A 327 18.40 -10.75 -1.84
CA LYS A 327 17.98 -10.80 -0.44
C LYS A 327 17.40 -12.18 -0.07
N ILE A 328 16.52 -12.74 -0.89
CA ILE A 328 15.94 -14.07 -0.66
C ILE A 328 17.04 -15.14 -0.65
N SER A 329 17.98 -15.10 -1.59
CA SER A 329 19.13 -16.01 -1.61
C SER A 329 19.97 -15.90 -0.33
N TYR A 330 20.24 -14.67 0.11
CA TYR A 330 20.98 -14.42 1.35
C TYR A 330 20.24 -14.96 2.59
N LEU A 331 18.94 -14.65 2.74
CA LEU A 331 18.13 -15.13 3.85
C LEU A 331 18.01 -16.66 3.86
N THR A 332 17.96 -17.29 2.69
CA THR A 332 17.96 -18.75 2.54
C THR A 332 19.26 -19.34 3.09
N ALA A 333 20.42 -18.83 2.64
CA ALA A 333 21.73 -19.29 3.11
C ALA A 333 21.89 -19.11 4.64
N GLN A 334 21.45 -17.97 5.19
CA GLN A 334 21.44 -17.77 6.64
C GLN A 334 20.57 -18.78 7.38
N ASN A 335 19.40 -19.11 6.84
CA ASN A 335 18.49 -20.05 7.47
C ASN A 335 19.05 -21.48 7.44
N GLU A 336 19.71 -21.87 6.35
CA GLU A 336 20.43 -23.15 6.25
C GLU A 336 21.58 -23.24 7.26
N LEU A 337 22.36 -22.17 7.45
CA LEU A 337 23.40 -22.10 8.48
C LEU A 337 22.83 -22.22 9.90
N LYS A 338 21.67 -21.62 10.17
CA LYS A 338 20.99 -21.78 11.47
C LYS A 338 20.50 -23.22 11.65
N LYS A 339 19.93 -23.83 10.61
CA LYS A 339 19.45 -25.22 10.64
C LYS A 339 20.59 -26.19 10.87
N SER A 340 21.73 -26.00 10.19
CA SER A 340 22.92 -26.86 10.38
C SER A 340 23.44 -26.76 11.81
N ARG A 341 23.58 -25.55 12.36
CA ARG A 341 23.97 -25.34 13.77
C ARG A 341 23.01 -26.03 14.75
N ASN A 342 21.71 -25.88 14.54
CA ASN A 342 20.70 -26.50 15.40
C ASN A 342 20.74 -28.04 15.28
N SER A 343 20.97 -28.57 14.09
CA SER A 343 21.19 -30.01 13.89
C SER A 343 22.44 -30.51 14.59
N THR A 344 23.55 -29.74 14.56
CA THR A 344 24.76 -30.06 15.33
C THR A 344 24.46 -30.11 16.83
N ILE A 345 23.73 -29.12 17.37
CA ILE A 345 23.34 -29.08 18.79
C ILE A 345 22.46 -30.27 19.16
N LEU A 346 21.47 -30.61 18.32
CA LEU A 346 20.61 -31.78 18.54
C LEU A 346 21.41 -33.08 18.57
N ASN A 347 22.36 -33.25 17.65
CA ASN A 347 23.23 -34.43 17.63
C ASN A 347 24.07 -34.53 18.91
N VAL A 348 24.58 -33.40 19.43
CA VAL A 348 25.30 -33.36 20.72
C VAL A 348 24.37 -33.75 21.87
N LEU A 349 23.13 -33.25 21.90
CA LEU A 349 22.15 -33.61 22.93
C LEU A 349 21.77 -35.09 22.88
N LEU A 350 21.52 -35.63 21.69
CA LEU A 350 21.26 -37.07 21.50
C LEU A 350 22.44 -37.93 21.95
N TYR A 351 23.67 -37.45 21.72
CA TYR A 351 24.88 -38.08 22.23
C TYR A 351 24.89 -38.07 23.77
N ILE A 352 24.60 -36.94 24.43
CA ILE A 352 24.53 -36.90 25.91
C ILE A 352 23.43 -37.81 26.45
N ILE A 353 22.25 -37.85 25.81
CA ILE A 353 21.13 -38.73 26.23
C ILE A 353 21.51 -40.20 26.10
N SER A 354 22.19 -40.60 25.01
CA SER A 354 22.60 -42.00 24.85
C SER A 354 23.63 -42.44 25.89
N LEU A 355 24.51 -41.53 26.36
CA LEU A 355 25.38 -41.79 27.52
C LEU A 355 24.57 -42.03 28.79
N LEU A 356 23.59 -41.17 29.09
CA LEU A 356 22.74 -41.31 30.28
C LEU A 356 21.94 -42.62 30.24
N SER A 357 21.40 -43.00 29.09
CA SER A 357 20.72 -44.28 28.90
C SER A 357 21.65 -45.48 29.04
N ALA A 358 22.89 -45.40 28.53
CA ALA A 358 23.90 -46.44 28.69
C ALA A 358 24.29 -46.61 30.17
N ILE A 359 24.42 -45.50 30.92
CA ILE A 359 24.68 -45.53 32.36
C ILE A 359 23.49 -46.16 33.12
N GLY A 360 22.26 -45.76 32.82
CA GLY A 360 21.07 -46.37 33.43
C GLY A 360 20.90 -47.85 33.09
N THR A 361 21.36 -48.30 31.93
CA THR A 361 21.38 -49.72 31.55
C THR A 361 22.44 -50.49 32.34
N LEU A 362 23.56 -49.85 32.68
CA LEU A 362 24.60 -50.45 33.54
C LEU A 362 24.11 -50.67 34.97
N ASP A 363 23.29 -49.76 35.52
CA ASP A 363 22.68 -49.92 36.85
C ASP A 363 21.81 -51.19 36.90
N VAL A 364 20.99 -51.42 35.87
CA VAL A 364 20.12 -52.63 35.76
C VAL A 364 20.96 -53.91 35.59
N ILE A 365 22.06 -53.85 34.84
CA ILE A 365 22.96 -55.00 34.63
C ILE A 365 23.72 -55.36 35.92
N GLU A 366 24.12 -54.38 36.73
CA GLU A 366 24.73 -54.65 38.05
C GLU A 366 23.72 -55.37 38.96
N GLU A 367 22.47 -54.89 39.01
CA GLU A 367 21.41 -55.47 39.85
C GLU A 367 21.03 -56.90 39.44
N HIS A 368 20.98 -57.21 38.13
CA HIS A 368 20.53 -58.51 37.63
C HIS A 368 21.65 -59.53 37.37
N PHE A 369 22.87 -59.08 37.04
CA PHE A 369 23.95 -59.95 36.58
C PHE A 369 25.23 -59.85 37.43
N GLY A 370 25.27 -59.00 38.46
CA GLY A 370 26.39 -58.95 39.42
C GLY A 370 27.71 -58.42 38.84
N VAL A 371 27.66 -57.72 37.70
CA VAL A 371 28.83 -57.09 37.09
C VAL A 371 29.14 -55.78 37.82
N PRO A 372 30.38 -55.53 38.29
CA PRO A 372 30.68 -54.35 39.08
C PRO A 372 30.57 -53.06 38.24
N PHE A 373 29.65 -52.18 38.61
CA PHE A 373 29.36 -50.94 37.88
C PHE A 373 30.59 -50.05 37.74
N LYS A 374 31.46 -50.02 38.76
CA LYS A 374 32.66 -49.17 38.79
C LYS A 374 33.57 -49.35 37.57
N TYR A 375 33.77 -50.59 37.10
CA TYR A 375 34.66 -50.86 35.97
C TYR A 375 33.95 -50.63 34.63
N SER A 376 32.68 -51.03 34.51
CA SER A 376 31.88 -50.85 33.31
C SER A 376 31.56 -49.37 33.02
N PHE A 377 31.33 -48.57 34.07
CA PHE A 377 31.13 -47.13 33.97
C PHE A 377 32.35 -46.43 33.39
N ILE A 378 33.56 -46.77 33.85
CA ILE A 378 34.82 -46.20 33.34
C ILE A 378 34.98 -46.50 31.84
N ILE A 379 34.67 -47.73 31.40
CA ILE A 379 34.77 -48.13 29.99
C ILE A 379 33.76 -47.35 29.13
N VAL A 380 32.51 -47.23 29.56
CA VAL A 380 31.48 -46.49 28.83
C VAL A 380 31.82 -45.00 28.71
N VAL A 381 32.29 -44.38 29.79
CA VAL A 381 32.73 -42.98 29.78
C VAL A 381 33.96 -42.78 28.88
N ALA A 382 34.93 -43.70 28.91
CA ALA A 382 36.12 -43.61 28.07
C ALA A 382 35.80 -43.70 26.56
N LEU A 383 34.91 -44.62 26.16
CA LEU A 383 34.42 -44.72 24.79
C LEU A 383 33.69 -43.45 24.35
N PHE A 384 32.95 -42.82 25.26
CA PHE A 384 32.26 -41.56 24.99
C PHE A 384 33.20 -40.38 24.79
N ILE A 385 34.26 -40.28 25.61
CA ILE A 385 35.29 -39.24 25.46
C ILE A 385 36.03 -39.41 24.12
N LEU A 386 36.35 -40.65 23.73
CA LEU A 386 36.97 -40.93 22.42
C LEU A 386 36.07 -40.51 21.24
N GLY A 387 34.77 -40.76 21.34
CA GLY A 387 33.80 -40.30 20.33
C GLY A 387 33.69 -38.77 20.23
N LEU A 388 33.77 -38.05 21.36
CA LEU A 388 33.86 -36.58 21.37
C LEU A 388 35.13 -36.06 20.70
N PHE A 389 36.29 -36.67 20.99
CA PHE A 389 37.54 -36.29 20.33
C PHE A 389 37.48 -36.50 18.82
N TRP A 390 36.92 -37.63 18.37
CA TRP A 390 36.71 -37.90 16.96
C TRP A 390 35.79 -36.85 16.30
N GLY A 391 34.65 -36.54 16.93
CA GLY A 391 33.72 -35.52 16.42
C GLY A 391 34.31 -34.10 16.36
N ILE A 392 35.19 -33.72 17.30
CA ILE A 392 35.89 -32.42 17.28
C ILE A 392 36.91 -32.36 16.14
N ILE A 393 37.61 -33.45 15.85
CA ILE A 393 38.57 -33.54 14.74
C ILE A 393 37.82 -33.42 13.40
N GLU A 394 36.71 -34.14 13.24
CA GLU A 394 35.86 -34.11 12.04
C GLU A 394 35.30 -32.68 11.81
N TYR A 395 34.77 -32.04 12.85
CA TYR A 395 34.25 -30.66 12.78
C TYR A 395 35.32 -29.64 12.39
N ARG A 396 36.56 -29.79 12.90
CA ARG A 396 37.69 -28.92 12.53
C ARG A 396 38.12 -29.11 11.07
N ASN A 397 38.02 -30.31 10.53
CA ASN A 397 38.35 -30.59 9.13
C ASN A 397 37.28 -30.02 8.17
N HIS A 398 36.00 -30.12 8.52
CA HIS A 398 34.90 -29.56 7.72
C HIS A 398 34.84 -28.03 7.69
N ARG A 399 35.46 -27.33 8.65
CA ARG A 399 35.48 -25.85 8.72
C ARG A 399 36.60 -25.21 7.88
N LYS A 400 37.46 -26.02 7.25
CA LYS A 400 38.61 -25.57 6.43
C LYS A 400 38.40 -25.73 4.91
N LEU A 401 37.29 -26.34 4.48
CA LEU A 401 36.74 -26.24 3.12
C LEU A 401 35.70 -25.12 3.09
#